data_AF-A0A0N9XBA3-F1
#
_entry.id   AF-A0A0N9XBA3-F1
#
_cell.length_a   1.000
_cell.length_b   1.000
_cell.length_c   1.000
_cell.angle_alpha   90.00
_cell.angle_beta   90.00
_cell.angle_gamma   90.00
#
_symmetry.space_group_name_H-M   'P 1'
#
loop_
_entity.id
_entity.type
_entity.pdbx_description
1 polymer ?
#
loop_
_entity_poly.entity_id
_entity_poly.type
_entity_poly.pdbx_seq_one_letter_code
_entity_poly.pdbx_strand_id
1 'polypeptide(L)'
;MAFGAYTVFTIELLKRKGPKVLWRAYFGAILFTGMFEIFAVTTKSYVYYGEQPLRILDFPLWWGFVNALVPILAAVILTACRPWLTGWRLLFVIPALPTIDVAAYAPSLLTWLVLKSDVPTVVMQLAGIITCALAVMVVYVAVEFASSIRERQPLGVG
;
A
#
# COMPACT_ATOMS: atom_id res chain seq x y z
N MET A 1 7.60 -1.63 -7.44
CA MET A 1 6.92 -2.88 -7.02
C MET A 1 6.23 -3.50 -8.23
N ALA A 2 6.25 -4.82 -8.44
CA ALA A 2 5.51 -5.46 -9.54
C ALA A 2 4.00 -5.47 -9.22
N PHE A 3 3.32 -4.36 -9.52
CA PHE A 3 1.96 -4.01 -9.09
C PHE A 3 0.92 -5.12 -9.31
N GLY A 4 0.99 -5.85 -10.42
CA GLY A 4 0.06 -6.94 -10.73
C GLY A 4 0.29 -8.20 -9.90
N ALA A 5 1.53 -8.70 -9.84
CA ALA A 5 1.83 -10.00 -9.24
C ALA A 5 1.55 -10.02 -7.73
N TYR A 6 1.98 -8.98 -7.00
CA TYR A 6 1.76 -8.91 -5.55
C TYR A 6 0.28 -8.67 -5.20
N THR A 7 -0.46 -7.95 -6.04
CA THR A 7 -1.92 -7.78 -5.90
C THR A 7 -2.65 -9.10 -6.08
N VAL A 8 -2.35 -9.86 -7.15
CA VAL A 8 -2.95 -11.18 -7.40
C VAL A 8 -2.62 -12.15 -6.26
N PHE A 9 -1.36 -12.16 -5.80
CA PHE A 9 -0.95 -12.95 -4.65
C PHE A 9 -1.74 -12.58 -3.38
N THR A 10 -1.94 -11.29 -3.12
CA THR A 10 -2.70 -10.80 -1.96
C THR A 10 -4.18 -11.18 -2.07
N ILE A 11 -4.80 -11.10 -3.25
CA ILE A 11 -6.16 -11.58 -3.51
C ILE A 11 -6.28 -13.08 -3.18
N GLU A 12 -5.30 -13.88 -3.60
CA GLU A 12 -5.32 -15.32 -3.36
C GLU A 12 -5.16 -15.66 -1.87
N LEU A 13 -4.27 -14.94 -1.17
CA LEU A 13 -4.15 -15.05 0.28
C LEU A 13 -5.46 -14.68 0.98
N LEU A 14 -6.10 -13.58 0.56
CA LEU A 14 -7.35 -13.10 1.14
C LEU A 14 -8.46 -14.15 1.00
N LYS A 15 -8.58 -14.79 -0.17
CA LYS A 15 -9.55 -15.88 -0.41
C LYS A 15 -9.29 -17.09 0.48
N ARG A 16 -8.03 -17.54 0.59
CA ARG A 16 -7.67 -18.78 1.31
C ARG A 16 -7.65 -18.64 2.82
N LYS A 17 -7.11 -17.52 3.33
CA LYS A 17 -6.79 -17.33 4.76
C LYS A 17 -7.68 -16.29 5.44
N GLY A 18 -8.46 -15.54 4.67
CA GLY A 18 -9.35 -14.51 5.17
C GLY A 18 -8.67 -13.16 5.48
N PRO A 19 -9.45 -12.15 5.91
CA PRO A 19 -9.03 -10.75 5.99
C PRO A 19 -7.80 -10.47 6.87
N LYS A 20 -7.64 -11.19 7.98
CA LYS A 20 -6.49 -11.01 8.89
C LYS A 20 -5.14 -11.25 8.21
N VAL A 21 -5.10 -11.96 7.08
CA VAL A 21 -3.87 -12.18 6.31
C VAL A 21 -3.31 -10.89 5.70
N LEU A 22 -4.15 -9.86 5.51
CA LEU A 22 -3.74 -8.59 4.92
C LEU A 22 -2.68 -7.88 5.77
N TRP A 23 -2.68 -8.06 7.10
CA TRP A 23 -1.59 -7.58 7.95
C TRP A 23 -0.24 -8.21 7.59
N ARG A 24 -0.22 -9.53 7.37
CA ARG A 24 0.99 -10.24 6.96
C ARG A 24 1.43 -9.83 5.56
N ALA A 25 0.49 -9.66 4.64
CA ALA A 25 0.78 -9.16 3.30
C ALA A 25 1.31 -7.72 3.33
N TYR A 26 0.78 -6.87 4.21
CA TYR A 26 1.21 -5.48 4.35
C TYR A 26 2.63 -5.37 4.91
N PHE A 27 2.92 -6.02 6.05
CA PHE A 27 4.27 -6.02 6.60
C PHE A 27 5.27 -6.76 5.69
N GLY A 28 4.84 -7.83 5.01
CA GLY A 28 5.64 -8.49 3.98
C GLY A 28 6.00 -7.55 2.82
N ALA A 29 5.05 -6.71 2.38
CA ALA A 29 5.29 -5.71 1.35
C ALA A 29 6.26 -4.62 1.81
N ILE A 30 6.11 -4.12 3.05
CA ILE A 30 7.04 -3.13 3.62
C ILE A 30 8.46 -3.69 3.64
N LEU A 31 8.64 -4.92 4.13
CA LEU A 31 9.95 -5.57 4.20
C LEU A 31 10.55 -5.79 2.81
N PHE A 32 9.75 -6.32 1.88
CA PHE A 32 10.19 -6.57 0.51
C PHE A 32 10.60 -5.27 -0.18
N THR A 33 9.76 -4.23 -0.12
CA THR A 33 10.08 -2.90 -0.66
C THR A 33 11.34 -2.35 0.00
N GLY A 34 11.43 -2.38 1.34
CA GLY A 34 12.60 -1.88 2.06
C GLY A 34 13.89 -2.57 1.62
N MET A 35 13.90 -3.90 1.47
CA MET A 35 15.08 -4.63 1.00
C MET A 35 15.51 -4.20 -0.41
N PHE A 36 14.57 -4.11 -1.35
CA PHE A 36 14.87 -3.72 -2.73
C PHE A 36 15.31 -2.25 -2.83
N GLU A 37 14.59 -1.35 -2.15
CA GLU A 37 14.86 0.08 -2.21
C GLU A 37 16.18 0.42 -1.49
N ILE A 38 16.46 -0.18 -0.32
CA ILE A 38 17.75 -0.02 0.39
C ILE A 38 18.90 -0.49 -0.52
N PHE A 39 18.77 -1.64 -1.17
CA PHE A 39 19.79 -2.11 -2.12
C PHE A 39 20.00 -1.12 -3.28
N ALA A 40 18.91 -0.61 -3.84
CA ALA A 40 18.97 0.31 -4.98
C ALA A 40 19.58 1.68 -4.61
N VAL A 41 19.26 2.24 -3.43
CA VAL A 41 19.85 3.52 -2.99
C VAL A 41 21.28 3.39 -2.50
N THR A 42 21.65 2.26 -1.89
CA THR A 42 23.04 2.01 -1.45
C THR A 42 23.97 1.79 -2.63
N THR A 43 23.49 1.15 -3.70
CA THR A 43 24.22 1.02 -4.99
C THR A 43 24.18 2.30 -5.84
N LYS A 44 23.50 3.36 -5.38
CA LYS A 44 23.31 4.63 -6.11
C LYS A 44 22.65 4.44 -7.48
N SER A 45 21.84 3.40 -7.63
CA SER A 45 21.02 3.18 -8.84
C SER A 45 19.95 4.29 -9.00
N TYR A 46 19.47 4.84 -7.88
CA TYR A 46 18.72 6.09 -7.83
C TYR A 46 18.88 6.77 -6.45
N VAL A 47 18.39 8.00 -6.31
CA VAL A 47 18.37 8.74 -5.05
C VAL A 47 16.97 9.30 -4.77
N TYR A 48 16.58 9.33 -3.50
CA TYR A 48 15.34 10.00 -3.10
C TYR A 48 15.49 11.51 -3.16
N TYR A 49 14.43 12.18 -3.61
CA TYR A 49 14.39 13.63 -3.74
C TYR A 49 14.28 14.29 -2.36
N GLY A 50 15.11 15.30 -2.10
CA GLY A 50 15.05 16.14 -0.90
C GLY A 50 15.47 15.44 0.40
N GLU A 51 15.40 16.18 1.51
CA GLU A 51 15.60 15.60 2.83
C GLU A 51 14.35 14.83 3.25
N GLN A 52 14.52 13.54 3.54
CA GLN A 52 13.44 12.62 3.79
C GLN A 52 13.28 12.31 5.29
N PRO A 53 12.06 12.28 5.85
CA PRO A 53 11.85 11.83 7.22
C PRO A 53 12.09 10.33 7.37
N LEU A 54 12.37 9.90 8.60
CA LEU A 54 12.53 8.49 8.98
C LEU A 54 13.53 7.70 8.10
N ARG A 55 14.64 8.34 7.72
CA ARG A 55 15.64 7.77 6.82
C ARG A 55 16.49 6.70 7.52
N ILE A 56 16.56 5.51 6.91
CA ILE A 56 17.40 4.38 7.31
C ILE A 56 18.22 3.98 6.08
N LEU A 57 19.56 4.04 6.15
CA LEU A 57 20.45 3.69 5.02
C LEU A 57 20.03 4.36 3.68
N ASP A 58 19.77 5.66 3.71
CA ASP A 58 19.25 6.46 2.58
C ASP A 58 17.82 6.13 2.12
N PHE A 59 17.15 5.14 2.70
CA PHE A 59 15.76 4.79 2.42
C PHE A 59 14.78 5.49 3.39
N PRO A 60 13.76 6.22 2.90
CA PRO A 60 12.68 6.76 3.72
C PRO A 60 11.74 5.65 4.20
N LEU A 61 11.75 5.34 5.49
CA LEU A 61 10.89 4.27 6.04
C LEU A 61 9.40 4.52 5.76
N TRP A 62 8.94 5.77 5.81
CA TRP A 62 7.54 6.13 5.56
C TRP A 62 7.08 5.73 4.15
N TRP A 63 7.98 5.73 3.16
CA TRP A 63 7.67 5.33 1.79
C TRP A 63 7.25 3.87 1.72
N GLY A 64 7.93 3.00 2.47
CA GLY A 64 7.59 1.58 2.55
C GLY A 64 6.15 1.36 3.05
N PHE A 65 5.72 2.11 4.06
CA PHE A 65 4.37 2.02 4.62
C PHE A 65 3.31 2.40 3.59
N VAL A 66 3.46 3.53 2.91
CA VAL A 66 2.45 3.96 1.93
C VAL A 66 2.50 3.15 0.64
N ASN A 67 3.68 2.74 0.18
CA ASN A 67 3.82 1.91 -1.02
C ASN A 67 3.19 0.53 -0.84
N ALA A 68 3.27 -0.03 0.37
CA ALA A 68 2.62 -1.29 0.70
C ALA A 68 1.08 -1.22 0.70
N LEU A 69 0.46 -0.03 0.73
CA LEU A 69 -1.01 0.10 0.67
C LEU A 69 -1.58 -0.28 -0.69
N VAL A 70 -0.83 -0.02 -1.76
CA VAL A 70 -1.29 -0.21 -3.15
C VAL A 70 -1.83 -1.63 -3.38
N PRO A 71 -1.05 -2.71 -3.15
CA PRO A 71 -1.55 -4.06 -3.39
C PRO A 71 -2.63 -4.49 -2.39
N ILE A 72 -2.65 -3.93 -1.18
CA ILE A 72 -3.65 -4.26 -0.15
C ILE A 72 -5.00 -3.70 -0.56
N LEU A 73 -5.04 -2.40 -0.89
CA LEU A 73 -6.26 -1.73 -1.35
C LEU A 73 -6.72 -2.30 -2.69
N ALA A 74 -5.81 -2.55 -3.63
CA ALA A 74 -6.16 -3.18 -4.89
C ALA A 74 -6.78 -4.57 -4.68
N ALA A 75 -6.21 -5.40 -3.81
CA ALA A 75 -6.76 -6.72 -3.53
C ALA A 75 -8.15 -6.65 -2.90
N VAL A 76 -8.35 -5.76 -1.92
CA VAL A 76 -9.64 -5.59 -1.24
C VAL A 76 -10.69 -5.02 -2.17
N ILE A 77 -10.39 -3.95 -2.91
CA ILE A 77 -11.33 -3.29 -3.83
C ILE A 77 -11.70 -4.22 -4.99
N LEU A 78 -10.73 -4.89 -5.62
CA LEU A 78 -11.03 -5.83 -6.70
C LEU A 78 -11.83 -7.05 -6.21
N THR A 79 -11.59 -7.51 -4.99
CA THR A 79 -12.39 -8.58 -4.39
C THR A 79 -13.81 -8.12 -4.11
N ALA A 80 -13.99 -6.91 -3.58
CA ALA A 80 -15.30 -6.30 -3.36
C ALA A 80 -16.07 -6.11 -4.67
N CYS A 81 -15.35 -5.70 -5.73
CA CYS A 81 -15.94 -5.43 -7.04
C CYS A 81 -16.12 -6.67 -7.92
N ARG A 82 -15.63 -7.84 -7.50
CA ARG A 82 -15.68 -9.09 -8.26
C ARG A 82 -17.07 -9.42 -8.84
N PRO A 83 -18.21 -9.23 -8.12
CA PRO A 83 -19.52 -9.53 -8.68
C PRO A 83 -19.88 -8.69 -9.92
N TRP A 84 -19.31 -7.50 -10.06
CA TRP A 84 -19.57 -6.59 -11.19
C TRP A 84 -18.52 -6.69 -12.31
N LEU A 85 -17.35 -7.27 -12.03
CA LEU A 85 -16.22 -7.39 -12.95
C LEU A 85 -16.29 -8.70 -13.76
N THR A 86 -17.35 -8.86 -14.56
CA THR A 86 -17.59 -10.05 -15.41
C THR A 86 -17.67 -9.70 -16.89
N GLY A 87 -17.27 -10.64 -17.76
CA GLY A 87 -17.26 -10.43 -19.22
C GLY A 87 -16.40 -9.22 -19.61
N TRP A 88 -16.95 -8.36 -20.47
CA TRP A 88 -16.26 -7.15 -20.94
C TRP A 88 -15.97 -6.13 -19.82
N ARG A 89 -16.71 -6.17 -18.70
CA ARG A 89 -16.51 -5.26 -17.56
C ARG A 89 -15.20 -5.54 -16.82
N LEU A 90 -14.57 -6.70 -17.05
CA LEU A 90 -13.23 -6.97 -16.55
C LEU A 90 -12.20 -5.95 -17.08
N LEU A 91 -12.45 -5.34 -18.24
CA LEU A 91 -11.61 -4.27 -18.78
C LEU A 91 -11.53 -3.04 -17.87
N PHE A 92 -12.51 -2.83 -16.98
CA PHE A 92 -12.44 -1.75 -15.99
C PHE A 92 -11.34 -1.92 -14.95
N VAL A 93 -10.75 -3.11 -14.81
CA VAL A 93 -9.56 -3.32 -13.97
C VAL A 93 -8.38 -2.47 -14.46
N ILE A 94 -8.28 -2.24 -15.78
CA ILE A 94 -7.18 -1.49 -16.40
C ILE A 94 -7.11 -0.05 -15.86
N PRO A 95 -8.18 0.78 -15.92
CA PRO A 95 -8.17 2.11 -15.31
C PRO A 95 -8.34 2.10 -13.78
N ALA A 96 -8.90 1.03 -13.20
CA ALA A 96 -9.08 0.96 -11.75
C ALA A 96 -7.75 0.83 -11.01
N LEU A 97 -6.83 -0.01 -11.48
CA LEU A 97 -5.53 -0.21 -10.81
C LEU A 97 -4.71 1.07 -10.63
N PRO A 98 -4.44 1.89 -11.67
CA PRO A 98 -3.69 3.14 -11.49
C PRO A 98 -4.46 4.15 -10.62
N THR A 99 -5.79 4.16 -10.69
CA THR A 99 -6.62 4.99 -9.80
C THR A 99 -6.45 4.59 -8.33
N ILE A 100 -6.44 3.29 -8.05
CA ILE A 100 -6.21 2.76 -6.69
C ILE A 100 -4.80 3.06 -6.22
N ASP A 101 -3.79 2.96 -7.09
CA ASP A 101 -2.40 3.30 -6.78
C ASP A 101 -2.28 4.76 -6.32
N VAL A 102 -2.82 5.71 -7.11
CA VAL A 102 -2.83 7.13 -6.73
C VAL A 102 -3.58 7.37 -5.43
N ALA A 103 -4.76 6.75 -5.27
CA ALA A 103 -5.57 6.90 -4.06
C ALA A 103 -4.88 6.32 -2.80
N ALA A 104 -4.10 5.24 -2.96
CA ALA A 104 -3.38 4.60 -1.85
C ALA A 104 -2.37 5.54 -1.18
N TYR A 105 -1.86 6.54 -1.90
CA TYR A 105 -0.91 7.51 -1.37
C TYR A 105 -1.56 8.72 -0.67
N ALA A 106 -2.88 8.77 -0.51
CA ALA A 106 -3.52 9.85 0.24
C ALA A 106 -2.91 10.08 1.66
N PRO A 107 -2.50 9.04 2.43
CA PRO A 107 -1.84 9.22 3.73
C PRO A 107 -0.48 9.93 3.69
N SER A 108 0.22 9.97 2.55
CA SER A 108 1.52 10.64 2.41
C SER A 108 1.43 12.13 2.10
N LEU A 109 0.21 12.70 1.96
CA LEU A 109 0.04 14.11 1.63
C LEU A 109 0.84 15.03 2.56
N LEU A 110 0.77 14.80 3.88
CA LEU A 110 1.51 15.59 4.86
C LEU A 110 3.03 15.49 4.65
N THR A 111 3.55 14.28 4.43
CA THR A 111 4.98 14.09 4.18
C THR A 111 5.41 14.81 2.91
N TRP A 112 4.65 14.72 1.82
CA TRP A 112 4.97 15.43 0.58
C TRP A 112 4.95 16.96 0.71
N LEU A 113 4.02 17.51 1.51
CA LEU A 113 3.98 18.94 1.77
C LEU A 113 5.24 19.43 2.50
N VAL A 114 5.75 18.65 3.48
CA VAL A 114 6.95 19.06 4.24
C VAL A 114 8.26 18.86 3.49
N LEU A 115 8.34 17.94 2.51
CA LEU A 115 9.58 17.67 1.75
C LEU A 115 10.16 18.89 1.01
N LYS A 116 9.31 19.86 0.67
CA LYS A 116 9.72 21.11 -0.02
C LYS A 116 9.56 22.35 0.85
N SER A 117 9.16 22.17 2.10
CA SER A 117 8.90 23.29 3.01
C SER A 117 10.13 23.53 3.88
N ASP A 118 10.46 24.80 4.12
CA ASP A 118 11.47 25.20 5.09
C ASP A 118 10.89 25.07 6.51
N VAL A 119 10.76 23.83 6.98
CA VAL A 119 10.22 23.49 8.30
C VAL A 119 11.30 22.87 9.18
N PRO A 120 11.20 23.03 10.51
CA PRO A 120 12.13 22.38 11.42
C PRO A 120 12.17 20.86 11.23
N THR A 121 13.34 20.25 11.39
CA THR A 121 13.54 18.79 11.25
C THR A 121 12.54 17.97 12.07
N VAL A 122 12.18 18.44 13.26
CA VAL A 122 11.17 17.77 14.11
C VAL A 122 9.80 17.68 13.42
N VAL A 123 9.36 18.76 12.77
CA VAL A 123 8.09 18.79 12.02
C VAL A 123 8.12 17.80 10.86
N MET A 124 9.24 17.76 10.14
CA MET A 124 9.44 16.80 9.05
C MET A 124 9.37 15.35 9.54
N GLN A 125 10.07 15.02 10.65
CA GLN A 125 10.02 13.67 11.24
C GLN A 125 8.60 13.30 11.71
N LEU A 126 7.89 14.24 12.34
CA LEU A 126 6.50 14.04 12.77
C LEU A 126 5.58 13.76 11.58
N ALA A 127 5.74 14.47 10.45
CA ALA A 127 4.97 14.20 9.25
C ALA A 127 5.16 12.74 8.76
N GLY A 128 6.40 12.24 8.76
CA GLY A 128 6.70 10.85 8.42
C GLY A 128 6.01 9.85 9.36
N ILE A 129 6.04 10.11 10.68
CA ILE A 129 5.38 9.25 11.69
C ILE A 129 3.86 9.26 11.49
N ILE A 130 3.27 10.44 11.29
CA ILE A 130 1.83 10.58 11.04
C ILE A 130 1.43 9.84 9.76
N THR A 131 2.23 9.95 8.68
CA THR A 131 2.00 9.20 7.44
C THR A 131 2.04 7.68 7.68
N CYS A 132 3.00 7.16 8.44
CA CYS A 132 3.03 5.75 8.81
C CYS A 132 1.78 5.32 9.61
N ALA A 133 1.36 6.12 10.59
CA ALA A 133 0.19 5.83 11.41
C ALA A 133 -1.10 5.83 10.58
N LEU A 134 -1.27 6.80 9.68
CA LEU A 134 -2.40 6.86 8.76
C LEU A 134 -2.40 5.66 7.80
N ALA A 135 -1.24 5.23 7.29
CA ALA A 135 -1.14 4.04 6.46
C ALA A 135 -1.59 2.77 7.22
N VAL A 136 -1.14 2.59 8.46
CA VAL A 136 -1.59 1.48 9.32
C VAL A 136 -3.10 1.55 9.57
N MET A 137 -3.65 2.74 9.80
CA MET A 137 -5.10 2.94 9.96
C MET A 137 -5.87 2.53 8.69
N VAL A 138 -5.37 2.87 7.50
CA VAL A 138 -5.97 2.46 6.22
C VAL A 138 -5.99 0.93 6.08
N VAL A 139 -4.91 0.25 6.47
CA VAL A 139 -4.88 -1.23 6.47
C VAL A 139 -5.89 -1.81 7.44
N TYR A 140 -6.01 -1.23 8.64
CA TYR A 140 -7.02 -1.64 9.62
C TYR A 140 -8.43 -1.53 9.01
N VAL A 141 -8.78 -0.39 8.42
CA VAL A 141 -10.07 -0.19 7.74
C VAL A 141 -10.26 -1.19 6.60
N ALA A 142 -9.22 -1.48 5.81
CA ALA A 142 -9.28 -2.45 4.73
C ALA A 142 -9.55 -3.89 5.23
N VAL A 143 -8.97 -4.27 6.38
CA VAL A 143 -9.21 -5.55 7.05
C VAL A 143 -10.66 -5.67 7.54
N GLU A 144 -11.17 -4.64 8.20
CA GLU A 144 -12.55 -4.61 8.69
C GLU A 144 -13.54 -4.65 7.52
N PHE A 145 -13.29 -3.86 6.48
CA PHE A 145 -14.12 -3.86 5.27
C PHE A 145 -14.11 -5.23 4.58
N ALA A 146 -12.94 -5.85 4.39
CA ALA A 146 -12.83 -7.20 3.83
C ALA A 146 -13.53 -8.27 4.69
N SER A 147 -13.56 -8.08 6.01
CA SER A 147 -14.32 -8.95 6.93
C SER A 147 -15.82 -8.82 6.70
N SER A 148 -16.32 -7.59 6.57
CA SER A 148 -17.73 -7.34 6.26
C SER A 148 -18.17 -7.91 4.90
N ILE A 149 -17.28 -7.91 3.89
CA ILE A 149 -17.57 -8.52 2.58
C ILE A 149 -17.74 -10.03 2.73
N ARG A 150 -16.86 -10.67 3.50
CA ARG A 150 -16.89 -12.12 3.69
C ARG A 150 -18.15 -12.59 4.42
N GLU A 151 -18.66 -11.80 5.35
CA GLU A 151 -19.94 -12.08 6.04
C GLU A 151 -21.13 -11.98 5.08
N ARG A 152 -21.13 -11.00 4.17
CA ARG A 152 -22.22 -10.77 3.20
C ARG A 152 -22.18 -11.72 2.00
N GLN A 153 -20.99 -12.16 1.62
CA GLN A 153 -20.74 -13.07 0.51
C GLN A 153 -19.69 -14.08 0.94
N PRO A 154 -20.06 -15.34 1.29
CA PRO A 154 -19.06 -16.37 1.50
C PRO A 154 -18.24 -16.45 0.21
N LEU A 155 -16.96 -16.08 0.29
CA LEU A 155 -16.03 -16.10 -0.84
C LEU A 155 -15.99 -17.54 -1.35
N GLY A 156 -16.83 -17.84 -2.34
CA GLY A 156 -17.02 -19.19 -2.84
C GLY A 156 -15.68 -19.76 -3.25
N VAL A 157 -15.32 -20.86 -2.58
CA VAL A 157 -14.33 -21.81 -3.08
C VAL A 157 -14.99 -22.44 -4.31
N GLY A 158 -14.67 -21.88 -5.47
CA GLY A 158 -14.85 -22.57 -6.74
C GLY A 158 -13.66 -23.49 -6.95
#